data_AF-A0AA96JNZ6-F1
#
_entry.id   AF-A0AA96JNZ6-F1
#
_cell.length_a   1.000
_cell.length_b   1.000
_cell.length_c   1.000
_cell.angle_alpha   90.00
_cell.angle_beta   90.00
_cell.angle_gamma   90.00
#
_symmetry.space_group_name_H-M   'P 1'
#
loop_
_entity.id
_entity.type
_entity.pdbx_description
1 polymer ?
#
loop_
_entity_poly.entity_id
_entity_poly.type
_entity_poly.pdbx_seq_one_letter_code
_entity_poly.pdbx_strand_id
1 'polypeptide(L)'
;MLPEVTAVRYVTPLREGGSMPGLVEADDRRLYALKWVGAAQGRKALVAEVLAAELGRRLGLPVPELVTVDLDPVLARSEPDQQIQDQMRASGGLNLGMAFVSGALNFDPLCFDVDAGLAGQVLWFDALIGNVDRSWRNPNLLVATGGLRLIDHGASLIFHHHWAGAAAWIRRPYDASDHALLGAEPDLAAADKALAPLAEAAIGEAVAQIPDVWLEDEPGFDSPEAVRAAYRAQLTGRLAGPRDWLPEVPA
;
A
#
# COMPACT_ATOMS: atom_id res chain seq x y z
N MET A 1 -14.29 -3.80 7.68
CA MET A 1 -13.25 -4.84 7.70
C MET A 1 -13.07 -5.34 6.29
N LEU A 2 -11.85 -5.69 5.90
CA LEU A 2 -11.57 -6.24 4.57
C LEU A 2 -12.40 -7.52 4.35
N PRO A 3 -12.85 -7.81 3.12
CA PRO A 3 -13.45 -9.10 2.81
C PRO A 3 -12.46 -10.23 3.09
N GLU A 4 -12.96 -11.34 3.62
CA GLU A 4 -12.18 -12.53 3.91
C GLU A 4 -12.43 -13.59 2.84
N VAL A 5 -11.35 -14.23 2.38
CA VAL A 5 -11.39 -15.33 1.43
C VAL A 5 -10.39 -16.42 1.85
N THR A 6 -10.60 -17.64 1.39
CA THR A 6 -9.68 -18.76 1.64
C THR A 6 -8.90 -19.09 0.38
N ALA A 7 -7.56 -19.17 0.47
CA ALA A 7 -6.74 -19.63 -0.64
C ALA A 7 -7.06 -21.09 -0.96
N VAL A 8 -7.52 -21.37 -2.18
CA VAL A 8 -7.84 -22.73 -2.64
C VAL A 8 -6.71 -23.32 -3.48
N ARG A 9 -5.95 -22.48 -4.17
CA ARG A 9 -4.87 -22.93 -5.05
C ARG A 9 -3.77 -21.89 -5.13
N TYR A 10 -2.54 -22.33 -4.90
CA TYR A 10 -1.35 -21.57 -5.28
C TYR A 10 -1.10 -21.75 -6.78
N VAL A 11 -0.97 -20.64 -7.52
CA VAL A 11 -0.84 -20.66 -8.97
C VAL A 11 0.62 -20.60 -9.39
N THR A 12 1.32 -19.53 -8.99
CA THR A 12 2.71 -19.28 -9.40
C THR A 12 3.32 -18.15 -8.57
N PRO A 13 4.65 -18.09 -8.39
CA PRO A 13 5.28 -16.91 -7.83
C PRO A 13 5.27 -15.74 -8.81
N LEU A 14 4.99 -14.55 -8.29
CA LEU A 14 5.19 -13.29 -9.00
C LEU A 14 6.63 -12.85 -8.72
N ARG A 15 7.48 -12.97 -9.74
CA ARG A 15 8.94 -12.77 -9.62
C ARG A 15 9.37 -11.31 -9.78
N GLU A 16 8.44 -10.38 -9.64
CA GLU A 16 8.69 -8.94 -9.71
C GLU A 16 8.72 -8.35 -8.29
N GLY A 17 9.74 -7.55 -8.00
CA GLY A 17 9.93 -6.91 -6.69
C GLY A 17 10.59 -7.79 -5.62
N GLY A 18 11.09 -7.16 -4.56
CA GLY A 18 11.86 -7.82 -3.48
C GLY A 18 11.03 -8.65 -2.48
N SER A 19 9.70 -8.60 -2.54
CA SER A 19 8.79 -9.33 -1.64
C SER A 19 8.32 -10.68 -2.18
N MET A 20 8.58 -10.96 -3.46
CA MET A 20 8.19 -12.19 -4.19
C MET A 20 6.76 -12.66 -3.86
N PRO A 21 5.71 -11.86 -4.16
CA PRO A 21 4.34 -12.23 -3.85
C PRO A 21 3.90 -13.51 -4.61
N GLY A 22 2.88 -14.18 -4.10
CA GLY A 22 2.30 -15.37 -4.73
C GLY A 22 1.00 -15.07 -5.45
N LEU A 23 0.80 -15.58 -6.65
CA LEU A 23 -0.53 -15.59 -7.25
C LEU A 23 -1.34 -16.76 -6.67
N VAL A 24 -2.48 -16.45 -6.06
CA VAL A 24 -3.39 -17.45 -5.49
C VAL A 24 -4.79 -17.29 -6.09
N GLU A 25 -5.48 -18.41 -6.25
CA GLU A 25 -6.92 -18.46 -6.48
C GLU A 25 -7.60 -18.69 -5.12
N ALA A 26 -8.67 -17.95 -4.86
CA ALA A 26 -9.46 -18.08 -3.64
C ALA A 26 -10.82 -18.76 -3.89
N ASP A 27 -11.54 -19.06 -2.81
CA ASP A 27 -12.84 -19.74 -2.81
C ASP A 27 -13.96 -18.96 -3.51
N ASP A 28 -13.80 -17.64 -3.64
CA ASP A 28 -14.64 -16.77 -4.47
C ASP A 28 -14.37 -16.88 -5.99
N ARG A 29 -13.42 -17.73 -6.39
CA ARG A 29 -12.95 -17.96 -7.77
C ARG A 29 -12.25 -16.74 -8.41
N ARG A 30 -11.74 -15.80 -7.60
CA ARG A 30 -10.92 -14.68 -8.06
C ARG A 30 -9.43 -14.96 -7.81
N LEU A 31 -8.59 -14.21 -8.51
CA LEU A 31 -7.14 -14.26 -8.37
C LEU A 31 -6.65 -13.08 -7.52
N TYR A 32 -5.71 -13.35 -6.64
CA TYR A 32 -5.09 -12.37 -5.76
C TYR A 32 -3.57 -12.47 -5.80
N ALA A 33 -2.90 -11.33 -5.85
CA ALA A 33 -1.48 -11.23 -5.52
C ALA A 33 -1.36 -11.20 -3.98
N LEU A 34 -0.88 -12.30 -3.41
CA LEU A 34 -0.77 -12.53 -1.99
C LEU A 34 0.57 -12.03 -1.46
N LYS A 35 0.52 -11.12 -0.48
CA LYS A 35 1.67 -10.67 0.31
C LYS A 35 1.76 -11.50 1.58
N TRP A 36 2.88 -12.19 1.72
CA TRP A 36 3.13 -13.13 2.81
C TRP A 36 3.35 -12.41 4.15
N VAL A 37 2.67 -12.85 5.20
CA VAL A 37 2.93 -12.37 6.57
C VAL A 37 4.32 -12.77 7.07
N GLY A 38 4.83 -13.92 6.62
CA GLY A 38 6.18 -14.40 6.90
C GLY A 38 7.28 -13.80 6.03
N ALA A 39 6.98 -12.78 5.21
CA ALA A 39 8.01 -12.11 4.41
C ALA A 39 8.98 -11.29 5.26
N ALA A 40 10.20 -11.07 4.76
CA ALA A 40 11.26 -10.34 5.47
C ALA A 40 10.89 -8.89 5.80
N GLN A 41 9.98 -8.28 5.01
CA GLN A 41 9.46 -6.93 5.26
C GLN A 41 8.60 -6.85 6.55
N GLY A 42 8.07 -7.98 7.01
CA GLY A 42 7.32 -8.12 8.25
C GLY A 42 5.93 -7.47 8.25
N ARG A 43 5.22 -7.63 9.37
CA ARG A 43 3.83 -7.17 9.55
C ARG A 43 3.61 -5.68 9.27
N LYS A 44 4.60 -4.83 9.54
CA LYS A 44 4.50 -3.38 9.34
C LYS A 44 4.27 -3.02 7.87
N ALA A 45 4.87 -3.74 6.93
CA ALA A 45 4.63 -3.52 5.51
C ALA A 45 3.19 -3.90 5.12
N LEU A 46 2.60 -4.94 5.72
CA LEU A 46 1.19 -5.27 5.52
C LEU A 46 0.26 -4.20 6.12
N VAL A 47 0.61 -3.68 7.30
CA VAL A 47 -0.12 -2.58 7.93
C VAL A 47 -0.08 -1.33 7.05
N ALA A 48 1.09 -0.98 6.50
CA ALA A 48 1.23 0.12 5.56
C ALA A 48 0.43 -0.09 4.29
N GLU A 49 0.48 -1.29 3.71
CA GLU A 49 -0.30 -1.63 2.52
C GLU A 49 -1.80 -1.44 2.76
N VAL A 50 -2.35 -2.01 3.84
CA VAL A 50 -3.78 -1.89 4.15
C VAL A 50 -4.16 -0.43 4.36
N LEU A 51 -3.43 0.29 5.21
CA LEU A 51 -3.79 1.67 5.53
C LEU A 51 -3.72 2.57 4.29
N ALA A 52 -2.63 2.48 3.53
CA ALA A 52 -2.45 3.29 2.34
C ALA A 52 -3.48 2.92 1.27
N ALA A 53 -3.63 1.65 0.92
CA ALA A 53 -4.56 1.24 -0.13
C ALA A 53 -6.01 1.60 0.21
N GLU A 54 -6.46 1.34 1.45
CA GLU A 54 -7.83 1.65 1.86
C GLU A 54 -8.11 3.15 1.96
N LEU A 55 -7.10 3.95 2.30
CA LEU A 55 -7.17 5.40 2.21
C LEU A 55 -7.24 5.84 0.74
N GLY A 56 -6.33 5.36 -0.12
CA GLY A 56 -6.28 5.69 -1.54
C GLY A 56 -7.59 5.36 -2.26
N ARG A 57 -8.19 4.19 -1.98
CA ARG A 57 -9.51 3.82 -2.53
C ARG A 57 -10.61 4.79 -2.12
N ARG A 58 -10.63 5.23 -0.86
CA ARG A 58 -11.60 6.22 -0.35
C ARG A 58 -11.38 7.62 -0.93
N LEU A 59 -10.16 7.93 -1.35
CA LEU A 59 -9.82 9.13 -2.11
C LEU A 59 -10.17 9.03 -3.60
N GLY A 60 -10.68 7.89 -4.06
CA GLY A 60 -11.02 7.65 -5.47
C GLY A 60 -9.82 7.30 -6.34
N LEU A 61 -8.65 7.05 -5.76
CA LEU A 61 -7.47 6.60 -6.50
C LEU A 61 -7.64 5.15 -6.99
N PRO A 62 -7.05 4.79 -8.14
CA PRO A 62 -7.27 3.48 -8.74
C PRO A 62 -6.38 2.41 -8.08
N VAL A 63 -6.57 2.14 -6.80
CA VAL A 63 -5.90 1.06 -6.07
C VAL A 63 -6.76 -0.21 -6.19
N PRO A 64 -6.19 -1.38 -6.58
CA PRO A 64 -6.93 -2.64 -6.57
C PRO A 64 -7.53 -2.96 -5.19
N GLU A 65 -8.60 -3.76 -5.19
CA GLU A 65 -9.26 -4.17 -3.96
C GLU A 65 -8.35 -5.04 -3.09
N LEU A 66 -8.42 -4.86 -1.78
CA LEU A 66 -7.73 -5.71 -0.82
C LEU A 66 -8.71 -6.69 -0.16
N VAL A 67 -8.20 -7.87 0.15
CA VAL A 67 -8.87 -8.92 0.93
C VAL A 67 -7.90 -9.48 1.96
N THR A 68 -8.42 -10.05 3.04
CA THR A 68 -7.62 -10.97 3.85
C THR A 68 -7.74 -12.37 3.30
N VAL A 69 -6.61 -13.09 3.24
CA VAL A 69 -6.56 -14.45 2.70
C VAL A 69 -6.11 -15.41 3.78
N ASP A 70 -6.95 -16.36 4.14
CA ASP A 70 -6.55 -17.51 4.95
C ASP A 70 -5.77 -18.51 4.09
N LEU A 71 -4.53 -18.80 4.47
CA LEU A 71 -3.61 -19.68 3.76
C LEU A 71 -3.35 -20.94 4.56
N ASP A 72 -3.76 -22.10 4.02
CA ASP A 72 -3.31 -23.39 4.53
C ASP A 72 -1.87 -23.68 4.05
N PRO A 73 -0.89 -23.87 4.97
CA PRO A 73 0.49 -24.25 4.63
C PRO A 73 0.63 -25.49 3.73
N VAL A 74 -0.39 -26.35 3.65
CA VAL A 74 -0.40 -27.50 2.75
C VAL A 74 -0.18 -27.11 1.29
N LEU A 75 -0.62 -25.90 0.88
CA LEU A 75 -0.45 -25.38 -0.47
C LEU A 75 1.03 -25.21 -0.85
N ALA A 76 1.94 -25.09 0.11
CA ALA A 76 3.37 -25.00 -0.16
C ALA A 76 3.94 -26.27 -0.84
N ARG A 77 3.25 -27.42 -0.73
CA ARG A 77 3.69 -28.69 -1.34
C ARG A 77 3.74 -28.66 -2.86
N SER A 78 2.97 -27.77 -3.51
CA SER A 78 2.98 -27.64 -4.97
C SER A 78 4.06 -26.71 -5.51
N GLU A 79 4.74 -25.94 -4.66
CA GLU A 79 5.80 -25.04 -5.08
C GLU A 79 7.16 -25.76 -5.12
N PRO A 80 7.84 -25.83 -6.28
CA PRO A 80 9.15 -26.48 -6.40
C PRO A 80 10.32 -25.69 -5.82
N ASP A 81 10.23 -24.35 -5.73
CA ASP A 81 11.27 -23.51 -5.16
C ASP A 81 11.25 -23.57 -3.63
N GLN A 82 12.34 -24.06 -3.04
CA GLN A 82 12.43 -24.26 -1.58
C GLN A 82 12.28 -22.95 -0.80
N GLN A 83 12.79 -21.83 -1.32
CA GLN A 83 12.71 -20.55 -0.63
C GLN A 83 11.27 -20.05 -0.56
N ILE A 84 10.53 -20.14 -1.66
CA ILE A 84 9.11 -19.74 -1.70
C ILE A 84 8.28 -20.72 -0.87
N GLN A 85 8.57 -22.02 -0.96
CA GLN A 85 7.90 -23.04 -0.16
C GLN A 85 8.05 -22.79 1.35
N ASP A 86 9.25 -22.43 1.82
CA ASP A 86 9.49 -22.13 3.22
C ASP A 86 8.77 -20.85 3.66
N GLN A 87 8.72 -19.84 2.79
CA GLN A 87 7.94 -18.62 3.02
C GLN A 87 6.44 -18.92 3.14
N MET A 88 5.88 -19.77 2.28
CA MET A 88 4.49 -20.20 2.33
C MET A 88 4.17 -20.95 3.64
N ARG A 89 5.04 -21.87 4.07
CA ARG A 89 4.86 -22.59 5.33
C ARG A 89 4.90 -21.67 6.55
N ALA A 90 5.81 -20.70 6.55
CA ALA A 90 5.93 -19.70 7.59
C ALA A 90 4.74 -18.72 7.62
N SER A 91 3.94 -18.67 6.55
CA SER A 91 2.84 -17.73 6.37
C SER A 91 1.47 -18.38 6.52
N GLY A 92 1.35 -19.52 7.22
CA GLY A 92 0.05 -20.14 7.51
C GLY A 92 -0.90 -19.20 8.26
N GLY A 93 -2.17 -19.19 7.86
CA GLY A 93 -3.19 -18.31 8.43
C GLY A 93 -3.38 -17.02 7.64
N LEU A 94 -3.61 -15.92 8.36
CA LEU A 94 -4.05 -14.64 7.78
C LEU A 94 -2.93 -13.90 7.02
N ASN A 95 -3.15 -13.71 5.72
CA ASN A 95 -2.29 -12.93 4.82
C ASN A 95 -3.08 -11.81 4.14
N LEU A 96 -2.38 -10.96 3.38
CA LEU A 96 -2.99 -9.89 2.59
C LEU A 96 -3.07 -10.29 1.12
N GLY A 97 -4.26 -10.22 0.53
CA GLY A 97 -4.47 -10.38 -0.90
C GLY A 97 -4.79 -9.04 -1.55
N MET A 98 -4.17 -8.75 -2.68
CA MET A 98 -4.56 -7.66 -3.57
C MET A 98 -5.16 -8.24 -4.84
N ALA A 99 -6.31 -7.72 -5.28
CA ALA A 99 -6.97 -8.20 -6.50
C ALA A 99 -6.00 -8.17 -7.69
N PHE A 100 -5.82 -9.33 -8.33
CA PHE A 100 -4.87 -9.47 -9.42
C PHE A 100 -5.39 -8.77 -10.69
N VAL A 101 -4.57 -7.90 -11.27
CA VAL A 101 -4.94 -7.14 -12.48
C VAL A 101 -4.45 -7.90 -13.71
N SER A 102 -5.29 -8.79 -14.24
CA SER A 102 -4.96 -9.61 -15.41
C SER A 102 -4.73 -8.74 -16.67
N GLY A 103 -3.68 -9.07 -17.43
CA GLY A 103 -3.33 -8.35 -18.66
C GLY A 103 -2.74 -6.95 -18.44
N ALA A 104 -2.38 -6.60 -17.20
CA ALA A 104 -1.72 -5.34 -16.91
C ALA A 104 -0.25 -5.35 -17.35
N LEU A 105 0.25 -4.17 -17.70
CA LEU A 105 1.65 -3.90 -17.97
C LEU A 105 2.23 -3.08 -16.83
N ASN A 106 3.53 -3.23 -16.56
CA ASN A 106 4.22 -2.28 -15.70
C ASN A 106 4.21 -0.90 -16.34
N PHE A 107 3.91 0.12 -15.54
CA PHE A 107 3.98 1.50 -16.00
C PHE A 107 5.43 1.87 -16.30
N ASP A 108 5.62 2.55 -17.43
CA ASP A 108 6.88 3.19 -17.81
C ASP A 108 6.52 4.65 -18.19
N PRO A 109 7.09 5.66 -17.51
CA PRO A 109 6.79 7.06 -17.76
C PRO A 109 7.16 7.53 -19.17
N LEU A 110 7.99 6.78 -19.90
CA LEU A 110 8.32 7.07 -21.30
C LEU A 110 7.32 6.46 -22.29
N CYS A 111 6.50 5.50 -21.85
CA CYS A 111 5.58 4.75 -22.71
C CYS A 111 4.11 5.11 -22.49
N PHE A 112 3.75 5.65 -21.32
CA PHE A 112 2.35 5.88 -20.95
C PHE A 112 2.14 7.29 -20.42
N ASP A 113 1.21 8.01 -21.06
CA ASP A 113 0.76 9.31 -20.59
C ASP A 113 -0.20 9.17 -19.40
N VAL A 114 -0.10 10.12 -18.46
CA VAL A 114 -0.98 10.24 -17.30
C VAL A 114 -1.53 11.67 -17.26
N ASP A 115 -2.83 11.81 -17.00
CA ASP A 115 -3.45 13.12 -16.81
C ASP A 115 -2.82 13.86 -15.62
N ALA A 116 -2.52 15.14 -15.80
CA ALA A 116 -1.89 16.00 -14.78
C ALA A 116 -2.68 16.06 -13.46
N GLY A 117 -4.02 15.98 -13.55
CA GLY A 117 -4.89 15.92 -12.37
C GLY A 117 -4.75 14.61 -11.61
N LEU A 118 -4.72 13.47 -12.31
CA LEU A 118 -4.45 12.17 -11.69
C LEU A 118 -3.02 12.11 -11.12
N ALA A 119 -2.03 12.59 -11.86
CA ALA A 119 -0.64 12.64 -11.39
C ALA A 119 -0.51 13.49 -10.10
N GLY A 120 -1.18 14.64 -10.04
CA GLY A 120 -1.27 15.47 -8.84
C GLY A 120 -1.90 14.74 -7.67
N GLN A 121 -3.01 14.03 -7.89
CA GLN A 121 -3.68 13.26 -6.85
C GLN A 121 -2.80 12.11 -6.30
N VAL A 122 -2.09 11.39 -7.17
CA VAL A 122 -1.19 10.31 -6.77
C VAL A 122 0.01 10.86 -5.98
N LEU A 123 0.70 11.88 -6.50
CA LEU A 123 1.84 12.48 -5.81
C LEU A 123 1.44 13.11 -4.47
N TRP A 124 0.29 13.79 -4.40
CA TRP A 124 -0.24 14.31 -3.14
C TRP A 124 -0.48 13.19 -2.13
N PHE A 125 -1.07 12.08 -2.57
CA PHE A 125 -1.34 10.92 -1.72
C PHE A 125 -0.06 10.25 -1.23
N ASP A 126 0.92 10.04 -2.10
CA ASP A 126 2.23 9.50 -1.73
C ASP A 126 2.97 10.41 -0.74
N ALA A 127 2.84 11.74 -0.90
CA ALA A 127 3.38 12.70 0.05
C ALA A 127 2.67 12.66 1.42
N LEU A 128 1.35 12.42 1.45
CA LEU A 128 0.58 12.27 2.69
C LEU A 128 1.04 11.01 3.46
N ILE A 129 1.14 9.87 2.79
CA ILE A 129 1.54 8.60 3.44
C ILE A 129 3.06 8.44 3.56
N GLY A 130 3.85 9.33 2.94
CA GLY A 130 5.31 9.26 2.92
C GLY A 130 5.84 8.03 2.17
N ASN A 131 5.28 7.74 0.99
CA ASN A 131 5.69 6.59 0.16
C ASN A 131 7.02 6.87 -0.54
N VAL A 132 8.09 6.17 -0.15
CA VAL A 132 9.43 6.36 -0.73
C VAL A 132 9.74 5.44 -1.91
N ASP A 133 8.83 4.53 -2.27
CA ASP A 133 9.07 3.50 -3.29
C ASP A 133 8.18 3.70 -4.53
N ARG A 134 7.84 4.95 -4.87
CA ARG A 134 7.21 5.30 -6.15
C ARG A 134 8.16 6.15 -6.99
N SER A 135 9.13 5.51 -7.62
CA SER A 135 10.15 6.17 -8.43
C SER A 135 10.00 5.86 -9.92
N TRP A 136 10.58 6.66 -10.81
CA TRP A 136 10.59 6.36 -12.24
C TRP A 136 11.29 5.01 -12.58
N ARG A 137 12.19 4.51 -11.71
CA ARG A 137 12.86 3.21 -11.86
C ARG A 137 12.03 2.05 -11.34
N ASN A 138 11.26 2.29 -10.29
CA ASN A 138 10.34 1.33 -9.69
C ASN A 138 9.00 2.03 -9.43
N PRO A 139 8.14 2.17 -10.46
CA PRO A 139 6.93 2.96 -10.33
C PRO A 139 5.89 2.36 -9.38
N ASN A 140 5.90 1.02 -9.18
CA ASN A 140 4.83 0.33 -8.45
C ASN A 140 3.43 0.76 -8.96
N LEU A 141 3.33 0.88 -10.29
CA LEU A 141 2.14 1.29 -11.02
C LEU A 141 1.93 0.29 -12.16
N LEU A 142 0.68 -0.10 -12.38
CA LEU A 142 0.29 -0.93 -13.52
C LEU A 142 -0.60 -0.14 -14.48
N VAL A 143 -0.56 -0.48 -15.76
CA VAL A 143 -1.49 0.01 -16.77
C VAL A 143 -2.30 -1.16 -17.29
N ALA A 144 -3.62 -1.09 -17.18
CA ALA A 144 -4.54 -2.10 -17.68
C ALA A 144 -5.69 -1.44 -18.45
N THR A 145 -6.61 -2.24 -18.98
CA THR A 145 -7.86 -1.72 -19.51
C THR A 145 -8.58 -0.90 -18.43
N GLY A 146 -8.88 0.36 -18.74
CA GLY A 146 -9.45 1.31 -17.77
C GLY A 146 -8.40 2.05 -16.93
N GLY A 147 -7.15 2.12 -17.38
CA GLY A 147 -6.16 3.10 -16.90
C GLY A 147 -5.17 2.58 -15.86
N LEU A 148 -4.55 3.55 -15.17
CA LEU A 148 -3.51 3.33 -14.16
C LEU A 148 -4.06 2.54 -12.95
N ARG A 149 -3.21 1.73 -12.32
CA ARG A 149 -3.48 1.07 -11.03
C ARG A 149 -2.30 1.30 -10.08
N LEU A 150 -2.59 1.73 -8.87
CA LEU A 150 -1.58 1.94 -7.82
C LEU A 150 -1.40 0.63 -7.05
N ILE A 151 -0.18 0.12 -7.02
CA ILE A 151 0.17 -1.07 -6.24
C ILE A 151 1.33 -0.75 -5.30
N ASP A 152 1.58 -1.69 -4.41
CA ASP A 152 2.73 -1.72 -3.48
C ASP A 152 2.99 -0.43 -2.70
N HIS A 153 2.24 -0.26 -1.62
CA HIS A 153 2.40 0.82 -0.64
C HIS A 153 3.12 0.36 0.63
N GLY A 154 3.71 -0.84 0.63
CA GLY A 154 4.35 -1.44 1.80
C GLY A 154 5.56 -0.65 2.33
N ALA A 155 6.15 0.22 1.51
CA ALA A 155 7.24 1.12 1.86
C ALA A 155 6.78 2.55 2.25
N SER A 156 5.50 2.73 2.59
CA SER A 156 4.95 3.97 3.14
C SER A 156 4.96 3.97 4.67
N LEU A 157 4.57 5.09 5.29
CA LEU A 157 4.40 5.25 6.75
C LEU A 157 5.67 4.97 7.58
N ILE A 158 6.85 5.24 7.03
CA ILE A 158 8.17 4.90 7.61
C ILE A 158 8.32 5.27 9.09
N PHE A 159 7.64 6.32 9.54
CA PHE A 159 7.60 6.73 10.95
C PHE A 159 7.23 5.58 11.90
N HIS A 160 6.45 4.59 11.45
CA HIS A 160 6.01 3.47 12.27
C HIS A 160 7.14 2.49 12.62
N HIS A 161 8.31 2.59 11.99
CA HIS A 161 9.49 1.83 12.38
C HIS A 161 10.18 2.44 13.61
N HIS A 162 9.84 3.69 13.96
CA HIS A 162 10.37 4.38 15.14
C HIS A 162 9.33 5.35 15.73
N TRP A 163 8.38 4.80 16.49
CA TRP A 163 7.27 5.56 17.09
C TRP A 163 7.70 6.73 17.99
N ALA A 164 8.80 6.59 18.73
CA ALA A 164 9.32 7.65 19.60
C ALA A 164 9.69 8.93 18.83
N GLY A 165 10.04 8.81 17.54
CA GLY A 165 10.35 9.95 16.66
C GLY A 165 9.24 10.31 15.68
N ALA A 166 8.10 9.63 15.73
CA ALA A 166 7.05 9.77 14.72
C ALA A 166 6.48 11.19 14.65
N ALA A 167 6.40 11.91 15.77
CA ALA A 167 5.93 13.30 15.78
C ALA A 167 6.70 14.24 14.83
N ALA A 168 8.00 14.02 14.63
CA ALA A 168 8.81 14.81 13.71
C ALA A 168 8.43 14.58 12.23
N TRP A 169 7.78 13.46 11.91
CA TRP A 169 7.35 13.14 10.55
C TRP A 169 6.14 13.94 10.11
N ILE A 170 5.29 14.42 11.03
CA ILE A 170 4.08 15.17 10.73
C ILE A 170 4.36 16.32 9.74
N ARG A 171 5.43 17.09 9.99
CA ARG A 171 5.83 18.24 9.17
C ARG A 171 6.99 17.94 8.20
N ARG A 172 7.45 16.69 8.11
CA ARG A 172 8.60 16.34 7.27
C ARG A 172 8.25 16.52 5.78
N PRO A 173 9.03 17.33 5.02
CA PRO A 173 8.94 17.44 3.57
C PRO A 173 9.04 16.08 2.88
N TYR A 174 8.19 15.88 1.88
CA TYR A 174 8.28 14.75 0.97
C TYR A 174 9.25 15.09 -0.17
N ASP A 175 10.18 14.19 -0.47
CA ASP A 175 11.09 14.32 -1.60
C ASP A 175 10.48 13.63 -2.83
N ALA A 176 10.08 14.41 -3.82
CA ALA A 176 9.45 13.93 -5.05
C ALA A 176 10.39 13.92 -6.26
N SER A 177 11.69 14.17 -6.06
CA SER A 177 12.65 14.37 -7.15
C SER A 177 12.72 13.21 -8.14
N ASP A 178 12.58 11.97 -7.65
CA ASP A 178 12.57 10.76 -8.48
C ASP A 178 11.15 10.22 -8.74
N HIS A 179 10.10 10.94 -8.37
CA HIS A 179 8.74 10.42 -8.41
C HIS A 179 8.29 10.04 -9.83
N ALA A 180 7.68 8.86 -9.98
CA ALA A 180 7.35 8.27 -11.28
C ALA A 180 6.45 9.14 -12.17
N LEU A 181 5.60 9.98 -11.56
CA LEU A 181 4.64 10.83 -12.26
C LEU A 181 5.04 12.31 -12.29
N LEU A 182 6.28 12.65 -11.89
CA LEU A 182 6.71 14.05 -11.86
C LEU A 182 6.70 14.69 -13.26
N GLY A 183 7.05 13.92 -14.30
CA GLY A 183 7.04 14.38 -15.69
C GLY A 183 5.66 14.60 -16.30
N ALA A 184 4.57 14.28 -15.58
CA ALA A 184 3.19 14.47 -16.02
C ALA A 184 2.59 15.82 -15.54
N GLU A 185 3.44 16.79 -15.17
CA GLU A 185 3.05 18.13 -14.71
C GLU A 185 1.97 18.12 -13.60
N PRO A 186 2.20 17.42 -12.48
CA PRO A 186 1.17 17.16 -11.47
C PRO A 186 0.65 18.45 -10.80
N ASP A 187 -0.68 18.67 -10.84
CA ASP A 187 -1.33 19.80 -10.18
C ASP A 187 -1.62 19.49 -8.69
N LEU A 188 -0.61 19.73 -7.84
CA LEU A 188 -0.72 19.52 -6.40
C LEU A 188 -1.71 20.47 -5.71
N ALA A 189 -1.89 21.68 -6.23
CA ALA A 189 -2.82 22.64 -5.61
C ALA A 189 -4.28 22.19 -5.80
N ALA A 190 -4.63 21.70 -6.99
CA ALA A 190 -5.93 21.12 -7.25
C ALA A 190 -6.15 19.81 -6.46
N ALA A 191 -5.14 18.92 -6.43
CA ALA A 191 -5.19 17.68 -5.67
C ALA A 191 -5.41 17.95 -4.17
N ASP A 192 -4.69 18.91 -3.62
CA ASP A 192 -4.74 19.27 -2.20
C ASP A 192 -6.08 19.89 -1.77
N LYS A 193 -6.72 20.64 -2.67
CA LYS A 193 -8.08 21.14 -2.48
C LYS A 193 -9.11 20.02 -2.52
N ALA A 194 -8.92 19.03 -3.40
CA ALA A 194 -9.88 17.95 -3.62
C ALA A 194 -9.78 16.84 -2.57
N LEU A 195 -8.56 16.39 -2.25
CA LEU A 195 -8.33 15.16 -1.50
C LEU A 195 -8.25 15.39 0.02
N ALA A 196 -7.78 16.53 0.48
CA ALA A 196 -7.61 16.75 1.92
C ALA A 196 -8.90 16.56 2.76
N PRO A 197 -10.07 17.13 2.41
CA PRO A 197 -11.29 16.90 3.19
C PRO A 197 -11.76 15.43 3.11
N LEU A 198 -11.52 14.75 2.00
CA LEU A 198 -11.82 13.32 1.85
C LEU A 198 -10.90 12.48 2.72
N ALA A 199 -9.61 12.82 2.78
CA ALA A 199 -8.62 12.12 3.60
C ALA A 199 -8.94 12.27 5.09
N GLU A 200 -9.29 13.48 5.53
CA GLU A 200 -9.69 13.75 6.92
C GLU A 200 -10.88 12.88 7.34
N ALA A 201 -11.89 12.74 6.47
CA ALA A 201 -13.03 11.87 6.71
C ALA A 201 -12.69 10.37 6.63
N ALA A 202 -11.75 9.98 5.77
CA ALA A 202 -11.46 8.58 5.44
C ALA A 202 -10.44 7.89 6.37
N ILE A 203 -9.52 8.63 7.00
CA ILE A 203 -8.42 8.07 7.81
C ILE A 203 -8.95 7.10 8.89
N GLY A 204 -10.03 7.48 9.57
CA GLY A 204 -10.61 6.66 10.64
C GLY A 204 -11.03 5.27 10.15
N GLU A 205 -11.72 5.23 9.02
CA GLU A 205 -12.21 4.00 8.40
C GLU A 205 -11.10 3.16 7.78
N ALA A 206 -10.10 3.81 7.16
CA ALA A 206 -8.96 3.11 6.55
C ALA A 206 -8.12 2.41 7.62
N VAL A 207 -7.82 3.08 8.75
CA VAL A 207 -7.12 2.47 9.88
C VAL A 207 -7.91 1.31 10.50
N ALA A 208 -9.23 1.41 10.53
CA ALA A 208 -10.09 0.34 11.04
C ALA A 208 -10.07 -0.94 10.18
N GLN A 209 -9.54 -0.90 8.95
CA GLN A 209 -9.42 -2.09 8.10
C GLN A 209 -8.23 -2.98 8.48
N ILE A 210 -7.25 -2.46 9.23
CA ILE A 210 -6.04 -3.23 9.60
C ILE A 210 -6.44 -4.37 10.55
N PRO A 211 -6.11 -5.64 10.27
CA PRO A 211 -6.36 -6.76 11.19
C PRO A 211 -5.66 -6.60 12.54
N ASP A 212 -6.33 -6.98 13.63
CA ASP A 212 -5.78 -6.90 15.01
C ASP A 212 -4.46 -7.67 15.17
N VAL A 213 -4.39 -8.87 14.61
CA VAL A 213 -3.21 -9.76 14.69
C VAL A 213 -1.93 -9.13 14.11
N TRP A 214 -2.05 -8.13 13.24
CA TRP A 214 -0.88 -7.40 12.69
C TRP A 214 -0.46 -6.20 13.55
N LEU A 215 -1.25 -5.84 14.56
CA LEU A 215 -1.02 -4.72 15.49
C LEU A 215 -0.74 -5.19 16.92
N GLU A 216 -1.00 -6.46 17.24
CA GLU A 216 -0.67 -7.08 18.54
C GLU A 216 0.82 -6.95 18.86
N ASP A 217 1.17 -6.85 20.13
CA ASP A 217 2.56 -6.77 20.63
C ASP A 217 3.42 -5.69 19.94
N GLU A 218 2.82 -4.58 19.52
CA GLU A 218 3.56 -3.45 18.97
C GLU A 218 4.31 -2.70 20.09
N PRO A 219 5.66 -2.61 20.03
CA PRO A 219 6.42 -2.01 21.11
C PRO A 219 6.01 -0.55 21.40
N GLY A 220 5.72 -0.27 22.67
CA GLY A 220 5.28 1.05 23.13
C GLY A 220 3.76 1.27 23.09
N PHE A 221 2.97 0.23 22.81
CA PHE A 221 1.50 0.29 22.81
C PHE A 221 0.90 -0.86 23.62
N ASP A 222 -0.18 -0.56 24.33
CA ASP A 222 -0.87 -1.53 25.19
C ASP A 222 -1.92 -2.37 24.44
N SER A 223 -2.32 -1.97 23.23
CA SER A 223 -3.35 -2.67 22.44
C SER A 223 -3.31 -2.30 20.95
N PRO A 224 -3.88 -3.15 20.07
CA PRO A 224 -4.11 -2.82 18.66
C PRO A 224 -4.82 -1.48 18.45
N GLU A 225 -5.80 -1.15 19.30
CA GLU A 225 -6.53 0.10 19.21
C GLU A 225 -5.68 1.33 19.53
N ALA A 226 -4.73 1.21 20.47
CA ALA A 226 -3.76 2.26 20.74
C ALA A 226 -2.84 2.50 19.53
N VAL A 227 -2.42 1.44 18.82
CA VAL A 227 -1.64 1.55 17.59
C VAL A 227 -2.46 2.23 16.49
N ARG A 228 -3.74 1.85 16.32
CA ARG A 228 -4.66 2.51 15.38
C ARG A 228 -4.81 4.00 15.69
N ALA A 229 -5.00 4.35 16.96
CA ALA A 229 -5.08 5.74 17.39
C ALA A 229 -3.80 6.52 17.04
N ALA A 230 -2.63 5.91 17.17
CA ALA A 230 -1.36 6.53 16.79
C ALA A 230 -1.24 6.78 15.28
N TYR A 231 -1.62 5.81 14.43
CA TYR A 231 -1.69 6.02 12.97
C TYR A 231 -2.66 7.15 12.60
N ARG A 232 -3.87 7.16 13.19
CA ARG A 232 -4.85 8.23 12.98
C ARG A 232 -4.28 9.59 13.37
N ALA A 233 -3.64 9.70 14.52
CA ALA A 233 -3.05 10.93 15.01
C ALA A 233 -1.94 11.46 14.08
N GLN A 234 -1.08 10.56 13.56
CA GLN A 234 -0.02 10.94 12.62
C GLN A 234 -0.57 11.53 11.32
N LEU A 235 -1.49 10.83 10.66
CA LEU A 235 -2.05 11.29 9.39
C LEU A 235 -2.94 12.53 9.57
N THR A 236 -3.74 12.59 10.64
CA THR A 236 -4.56 13.77 10.96
C THR A 236 -3.69 14.98 11.26
N GLY A 237 -2.61 14.80 12.03
CA GLY A 237 -1.65 15.87 12.34
C GLY A 237 -1.01 16.43 11.07
N ARG A 238 -0.68 15.56 10.10
CA ARG A 238 -0.11 15.95 8.81
C ARG A 238 -1.10 16.78 7.98
N LEU A 239 -2.39 16.43 8.00
CA LEU A 239 -3.44 17.18 7.29
C LEU A 239 -3.81 18.52 7.97
N ALA A 240 -3.82 18.57 9.30
CA ALA A 240 -4.27 19.74 10.06
C ALA A 240 -3.22 20.86 10.12
N GLY A 241 -1.94 20.53 9.99
CA GLY A 241 -0.86 21.50 9.98
C GLY A 241 -0.74 22.27 8.65
N PRO A 242 0.14 23.29 8.60
CA PRO A 242 0.67 23.79 7.34
C PRO A 242 1.14 22.62 6.46
N ARG A 243 0.79 22.68 5.17
CA ARG A 243 1.06 21.61 4.21
C ARG A 243 2.50 21.66 3.67
N ASP A 244 3.46 22.04 4.52
CA ASP A 244 4.90 22.14 4.20
C ASP A 244 5.51 20.81 3.79
N TRP A 245 4.78 19.72 4.03
CA TRP A 245 5.17 18.40 3.60
C TRP A 245 4.94 18.15 2.11
N LEU A 246 4.06 18.92 1.46
CA LEU A 246 3.84 18.84 0.02
C LEU A 246 5.09 19.36 -0.71
N PRO A 247 5.62 18.61 -1.68
CA PRO A 247 6.77 19.05 -2.46
C PRO A 247 6.39 20.23 -3.36
N GLU A 248 7.34 21.13 -3.60
CA GLU A 248 7.25 22.03 -4.73
C GLU A 248 7.59 21.25 -6.01
N VAL A 249 6.68 21.27 -6.98
CA VAL A 249 6.92 20.67 -8.30
C VAL A 249 7.28 21.81 -9.26
N PRO A 250 8.41 21.72 -9.98
CA PRO A 250 8.73 22.68 -11.03
C PRO A 250 7.60 22.71 -12.07
N ALA A 251 7.11 23.91 -12.37
CA ALA A 251 6.16 24.13 -13.46
C ALA A 251 6.81 23.90 -14.84
#